data_AF-A0AA36F3V0-F1
#
_entry.id   AF-A0AA36F3V0-F1
#
_cell.length_a   1.000
_cell.length_b   1.000
_cell.length_c   1.000
_cell.angle_alpha   90.00
_cell.angle_beta   90.00
_cell.angle_gamma   90.00
#
_symmetry.space_group_name_H-M   'P 1'
#
loop_
_entity.id
_entity.type
_entity.pdbx_description
1 polymer ?
#
loop_
_entity_poly.entity_id
_entity_poly.type
_entity_poly.pdbx_seq_one_letter_code
_entity_poly.pdbx_strand_id
1 'polypeptide(L)'
;MLFAIDFTSKLYITPETAMGKCVNALGNEHSEYIESVSRIADLITYQSKSPWLWPQFLFNLHPYGNEAAKCLKYLHDFTDKVIEERSALYLKDSKEKTDNEEGDTQRKKMAFLDTLLDHLHKGEIDKKSLREVDTFMFEGHDTTAAGINWTLYFIAAYPHVQKKLQEEVDDFYVVLIFIMRARDS
;
A
#
# COMPACT_ATOMS: atom_id res chain seq x y z
N MET A 1 2.72 -20.09 -12.42
CA MET A 1 4.02 -19.63 -11.88
C MET A 1 4.18 -18.12 -12.00
N LEU A 2 3.98 -17.50 -13.18
CA LEU A 2 3.98 -16.03 -13.35
C LEU A 2 2.95 -15.28 -12.46
N PHE A 3 1.73 -15.81 -12.34
CA PHE A 3 0.70 -15.22 -11.46
C PHE A 3 1.07 -15.21 -9.97
N ALA A 4 1.89 -16.16 -9.51
CA ALA A 4 2.32 -16.23 -8.12
C ALA A 4 3.41 -15.19 -7.83
N ILE A 5 4.35 -14.99 -8.76
CA ILE A 5 5.45 -14.01 -8.62
C ILE A 5 4.90 -12.57 -8.65
N ASP A 6 3.87 -12.30 -9.46
CA ASP A 6 3.18 -11.00 -9.50
C ASP A 6 2.39 -10.70 -8.23
N PHE A 7 1.72 -11.70 -7.63
CA PHE A 7 0.96 -11.49 -6.40
C PHE A 7 1.88 -11.16 -5.22
N THR A 8 2.97 -11.93 -5.05
CA THR A 8 3.90 -11.68 -3.95
C THR A 8 4.58 -10.31 -4.13
N SER A 9 5.21 -10.03 -5.29
CA SER A 9 5.92 -8.76 -5.57
C SER A 9 5.09 -7.49 -5.30
N LYS A 10 3.80 -7.50 -5.62
CA LYS A 10 2.89 -6.35 -5.45
C LYS A 10 2.48 -6.09 -4.00
N LEU A 11 2.37 -7.16 -3.21
CA LEU A 11 2.11 -7.06 -1.78
C LEU A 11 3.34 -6.51 -1.02
N TYR A 12 4.56 -6.66 -1.56
CA TYR A 12 5.77 -6.05 -0.99
C TYR A 12 5.82 -4.51 -1.19
N ILE A 13 5.30 -3.96 -2.28
CA ILE A 13 5.52 -2.54 -2.65
C ILE A 13 4.54 -1.57 -1.97
N THR A 14 3.29 -2.01 -1.74
CA THR A 14 2.20 -1.14 -1.25
C THR A 14 2.42 -0.67 0.19
N PRO A 15 2.78 -1.56 1.15
CA PRO A 15 3.11 -1.15 2.52
C PRO A 15 4.32 -0.23 2.59
N GLU A 16 5.35 -0.50 1.77
CA GLU A 16 6.57 0.31 1.72
C GLU A 16 6.29 1.75 1.27
N THR A 17 5.42 1.91 0.27
CA THR A 17 5.10 3.21 -0.34
C THR A 17 4.09 4.00 0.50
N ALA A 18 3.08 3.33 1.08
CA ALA A 18 2.02 3.99 1.84
C ALA A 18 2.43 4.34 3.30
N MET A 19 3.18 3.45 3.96
CA MET A 19 3.65 3.66 5.35
C MET A 19 4.99 4.42 5.42
N GLY A 20 5.72 4.52 4.31
CA GLY A 20 6.97 5.30 4.19
C GLY A 20 8.16 4.73 4.97
N LYS A 21 8.16 3.42 5.24
CA LYS A 21 9.29 2.66 5.80
C LYS A 21 9.51 1.46 4.89
N CYS A 22 10.77 1.11 4.58
CA CYS A 22 11.07 -0.17 3.96
C CYS A 22 10.64 -1.27 4.93
N VAL A 23 9.51 -1.91 4.64
CA VAL A 23 8.93 -3.02 5.41
C VAL A 23 9.88 -4.24 5.38
N ASN A 24 10.84 -4.26 4.45
CA ASN A 24 12.03 -5.11 4.46
C ASN A 24 12.92 -5.02 5.73
N ALA A 25 12.74 -4.03 6.62
CA ALA A 25 13.52 -3.93 7.86
C ALA A 25 13.02 -4.86 9.00
N LEU A 26 11.89 -5.57 8.82
CA LEU A 26 11.17 -6.30 9.89
C LEU A 26 11.24 -7.85 9.82
N GLY A 27 12.03 -8.44 8.91
CA GLY A 27 12.27 -9.89 8.92
C GLY A 27 11.01 -10.76 8.91
N ASN A 28 10.95 -11.78 9.78
CA ASN A 28 9.90 -12.82 9.83
C ASN A 28 8.46 -12.28 10.06
N GLU A 29 8.29 -11.10 10.65
CA GLU A 29 6.96 -10.48 10.85
C GLU A 29 6.30 -10.06 9.52
N HIS A 30 7.11 -9.85 8.48
CA HIS A 30 6.65 -9.47 7.14
C HIS A 30 5.82 -10.58 6.46
N SER A 31 6.21 -11.85 6.61
CA SER A 31 5.47 -12.95 5.96
C SER A 31 4.11 -13.15 6.63
N GLU A 32 4.03 -12.98 7.95
CA GLU A 32 2.81 -13.18 8.71
C GLU A 32 1.75 -12.09 8.43
N TYR A 33 2.16 -10.82 8.29
CA TYR A 33 1.25 -9.74 7.89
C TYR A 33 0.69 -9.99 6.49
N ILE A 34 1.57 -10.31 5.54
CA ILE A 34 1.20 -10.62 4.16
C ILE A 34 0.27 -11.83 4.08
N GLU A 35 0.60 -12.90 4.80
CA GLU A 35 -0.21 -14.11 4.86
C GLU A 35 -1.58 -13.83 5.47
N SER A 36 -1.64 -13.00 6.53
CA SER A 36 -2.89 -12.58 7.15
C SER A 36 -3.77 -11.76 6.20
N VAL A 37 -3.17 -10.83 5.44
CA VAL A 37 -3.88 -10.02 4.42
C VAL A 37 -4.43 -10.92 3.30
N SER A 38 -3.60 -11.80 2.75
CA SER A 38 -4.01 -12.76 1.72
C SER A 38 -5.13 -13.67 2.22
N ARG A 39 -5.05 -14.11 3.48
CA ARG A 39 -6.06 -14.98 4.08
C ARG A 39 -7.39 -14.26 4.25
N ILE A 40 -7.38 -13.00 4.68
CA ILE A 40 -8.61 -12.18 4.76
C ILE A 40 -9.23 -12.01 3.37
N ALA A 41 -8.44 -11.73 2.33
CA ALA A 41 -8.93 -11.60 0.96
C ALA A 41 -9.63 -12.89 0.45
N ASP A 42 -9.05 -14.05 0.74
CA ASP A 42 -9.65 -15.35 0.41
C ASP A 42 -10.98 -15.56 1.13
N LEU A 43 -11.04 -15.22 2.43
CA LEU A 43 -12.25 -15.36 3.25
C LEU A 43 -13.36 -14.43 2.76
N ILE A 44 -13.05 -13.18 2.40
CA ILE A 44 -13.99 -12.22 1.82
C ILE A 44 -14.49 -12.72 0.46
N THR A 45 -13.60 -13.25 -0.38
CA THR A 45 -13.97 -13.81 -1.69
C THR A 45 -14.89 -15.01 -1.54
N TYR A 46 -14.62 -15.88 -0.57
CA TYR A 46 -15.46 -17.02 -0.25
C TYR A 46 -16.84 -16.60 0.27
N GLN A 47 -16.88 -15.62 1.18
CA GLN A 47 -18.13 -15.04 1.68
C GLN A 47 -18.94 -14.40 0.55
N SER A 48 -18.29 -13.67 -0.36
CA SER A 48 -18.92 -13.04 -1.52
C SER A 48 -19.59 -14.07 -2.45
N LYS A 49 -18.98 -15.24 -2.61
CA LYS A 49 -19.51 -16.37 -3.41
C LYS A 49 -20.56 -17.21 -2.68
N SER A 50 -20.76 -17.00 -1.38
CA SER A 50 -21.59 -17.82 -0.52
C SER A 50 -22.68 -16.98 0.16
N PRO A 51 -23.81 -16.69 -0.49
CA PRO A 51 -24.84 -15.79 0.03
C PRO A 51 -25.42 -16.17 1.41
N TRP A 52 -25.37 -17.46 1.76
CA TRP A 52 -25.79 -17.96 3.08
C TRP A 52 -24.85 -17.55 4.24
N LEU A 53 -23.65 -17.06 3.94
CA LEU A 53 -22.69 -16.54 4.94
C LEU A 53 -22.69 -15.01 5.02
N TRP A 54 -23.61 -14.31 4.35
CA TRP A 54 -23.74 -12.86 4.47
C TRP A 54 -24.30 -12.40 5.82
N PRO A 55 -25.28 -13.11 6.44
CA PRO A 55 -25.72 -12.75 7.77
C PRO A 55 -24.57 -12.92 8.79
N GLN A 56 -24.25 -11.84 9.49
CA GLN A 56 -23.12 -11.77 10.43
C GLN A 56 -23.13 -12.92 11.46
N PHE A 57 -24.32 -13.34 11.92
CA PHE A 57 -24.46 -14.42 12.89
C PHE A 57 -24.02 -15.78 12.32
N LEU A 58 -24.37 -16.07 11.07
CA LEU A 58 -23.98 -17.33 10.40
C LEU A 58 -22.49 -17.34 10.11
N PHE A 59 -21.95 -16.18 9.72
CA PHE A 59 -20.52 -16.03 9.50
C PHE A 59 -19.72 -16.22 10.78
N ASN A 60 -20.15 -15.59 11.89
CA ASN A 60 -19.47 -15.69 13.18
C ASN A 60 -19.58 -17.09 13.81
N LEU A 61 -20.63 -17.85 13.48
CA LEU A 61 -20.78 -19.24 13.89
C LEU A 61 -19.90 -20.18 13.05
N HIS A 62 -19.62 -19.80 11.80
CA HIS A 62 -18.72 -20.54 10.92
C HIS A 62 -17.26 -20.42 11.42
N PRO A 63 -16.43 -21.48 11.31
CA PRO A 63 -15.00 -21.41 11.70
C PRO A 63 -14.24 -20.29 11.00
N TYR A 64 -14.68 -19.92 9.79
CA TYR A 64 -14.14 -18.80 9.00
C TYR A 64 -14.34 -17.43 9.66
N GLY A 65 -15.42 -17.21 10.42
CA GLY A 65 -15.61 -15.95 11.13
C GLY A 65 -14.58 -15.76 12.25
N ASN A 66 -14.28 -16.84 12.98
CA ASN A 66 -13.24 -16.81 14.02
C ASN A 66 -11.84 -16.65 13.41
N GLU A 67 -11.58 -17.29 12.26
CA GLU A 67 -10.33 -17.12 11.52
C GLU A 67 -10.15 -15.68 11.02
N ALA A 68 -11.17 -15.10 10.39
CA ALA A 68 -11.16 -13.71 9.95
C ALA A 68 -10.92 -12.75 11.13
N ALA A 69 -11.57 -12.98 12.27
CA ALA A 69 -11.39 -12.15 13.46
C ALA A 69 -9.95 -12.21 14.01
N LYS A 70 -9.28 -13.37 13.94
CA LYS A 70 -7.87 -13.50 14.36
C LYS A 70 -6.94 -12.76 13.41
N CYS A 71 -7.10 -12.93 12.10
CA CYS A 71 -6.29 -12.23 11.11
C CYS A 71 -6.51 -10.70 11.21
N LEU A 72 -7.75 -10.26 11.40
CA LEU A 72 -8.06 -8.84 11.55
C LEU A 72 -7.46 -8.25 12.81
N LYS A 73 -7.48 -9.00 13.93
CA LYS A 73 -6.82 -8.58 15.16
C LYS A 73 -5.31 -8.41 14.95
N TYR A 74 -4.66 -9.37 14.32
CA TYR A 74 -3.24 -9.27 14.00
C TYR A 74 -2.92 -8.06 13.11
N LEU A 75 -3.76 -7.82 12.09
CA LEU A 75 -3.61 -6.69 11.19
C LEU A 75 -3.67 -5.36 11.94
N HIS A 76 -4.66 -5.20 12.82
CA HIS A 76 -4.79 -4.01 13.65
C HIS A 76 -3.64 -3.86 14.64
N ASP A 77 -3.23 -4.94 15.31
CA ASP A 77 -2.09 -4.92 16.24
C ASP A 77 -0.79 -4.51 15.51
N PHE A 78 -0.61 -4.95 14.26
CA PHE A 78 0.52 -4.55 13.42
C PHE A 78 0.45 -3.06 13.03
N THR A 79 -0.70 -2.61 12.54
CA THR A 79 -0.88 -1.22 12.12
C THR A 79 -0.74 -0.24 13.29
N ASP A 80 -1.27 -0.59 14.47
CA ASP A 80 -1.11 0.21 15.69
C ASP A 80 0.37 0.37 16.07
N LYS A 81 1.18 -0.68 15.97
CA LYS A 81 2.65 -0.59 16.20
C LYS A 81 3.32 0.36 15.21
N VAL A 82 2.99 0.25 13.92
CA VAL A 82 3.58 1.11 12.87
C VAL A 82 3.21 2.57 13.11
N ILE A 83 1.97 2.84 13.49
CA ILE A 83 1.47 4.18 13.83
C ILE A 83 2.23 4.73 15.04
N GLU A 84 2.41 3.94 16.10
CA GLU A 84 3.14 4.36 17.29
C GLU A 84 4.59 4.72 16.96
N GLU A 85 5.30 3.86 16.24
CA GLU A 85 6.68 4.11 15.79
C GLU A 85 6.78 5.39 14.95
N ARG A 86 5.89 5.57 13.97
CA ARG A 86 5.90 6.74 13.09
C ARG A 86 5.52 8.02 13.82
N SER A 87 4.54 7.97 14.74
CA SER A 87 4.17 9.12 15.56
C SER A 87 5.33 9.58 16.45
N ALA A 88 6.09 8.65 17.02
CA ALA A 88 7.28 8.94 17.84
C ALA A 88 8.40 9.58 17.00
N LEU A 89 8.62 9.12 15.77
CA LEU A 89 9.57 9.73 14.83
C LEU A 89 9.11 11.14 14.43
N TYR A 90 7.83 11.33 14.15
CA TYR A 90 7.26 12.62 13.77
C TYR A 90 7.43 13.67 14.88
N LEU A 91 7.20 13.28 16.14
CA LEU A 91 7.41 14.16 17.30
C LEU A 91 8.90 14.53 17.51
N LYS A 92 9.83 13.65 17.12
CA LYS A 92 11.27 13.95 17.14
C LYS A 92 11.65 14.93 16.01
N ASP A 93 11.25 14.64 14.77
CA ASP A 93 11.45 15.52 13.60
C ASP A 93 10.81 16.92 13.82
N SER A 94 9.66 16.98 14.50
CA SER A 94 8.98 18.24 14.80
C SER A 94 9.67 19.05 15.90
N LYS A 95 10.34 18.41 16.87
CA LYS A 95 11.10 19.12 17.92
C LYS A 95 12.42 19.67 17.39
N GLU A 96 13.08 18.95 16.49
CA GLU A 96 14.32 19.40 15.86
C GLU A 96 14.11 20.59 14.89
N LYS A 97 12.90 20.73 14.33
CA LYS A 97 12.54 21.88 13.48
C LYS A 97 12.27 23.17 14.26
N THR A 98 11.83 23.09 15.51
CA THR A 98 11.56 24.29 16.33
C THR A 98 12.85 24.95 16.83
N ASP A 99 13.97 24.22 16.88
CA ASP A 99 15.28 24.74 17.29
C ASP A 99 16.09 25.34 16.11
N ASN A 100 15.68 25.12 14.86
CA ASN A 100 16.31 25.66 13.66
C ASN A 100 15.25 26.27 12.74
N GLU A 101 14.77 27.47 13.07
CA GLU A 101 13.99 28.25 12.10
C GLU A 101 14.89 28.79 10.98
N GLU A 102 14.27 28.93 9.80
CA GLU A 102 14.77 29.59 8.59
C GLU A 102 15.70 28.78 7.67
N GLY A 103 15.13 27.84 6.91
CA GLY A 103 15.82 27.33 5.73
C GLY A 103 15.11 26.17 5.04
N ASP A 104 14.41 26.50 3.95
CA ASP A 104 13.92 25.56 2.94
C ASP A 104 12.90 24.54 3.45
N THR A 105 11.61 24.87 3.33
CA THR A 105 10.53 23.87 3.26
C THR A 105 10.71 23.02 2.00
N GLN A 106 11.72 22.15 2.00
CA GLN A 106 11.66 20.93 1.22
C GLN A 106 10.41 20.22 1.72
N ARG A 107 9.36 20.25 0.91
CA ARG A 107 8.19 19.37 1.06
C ARG A 107 8.72 17.94 0.99
N LYS A 108 9.22 17.44 2.12
CA LYS A 108 9.56 16.03 2.35
C LYS A 108 8.29 15.30 1.92
N LYS A 109 8.38 14.47 0.87
CA LYS A 109 7.25 13.70 0.33
C LYS A 109 6.54 13.08 1.54
N MET A 110 5.38 13.62 1.90
CA MET A 110 4.60 13.07 2.99
C MET A 110 4.06 11.76 2.44
N ALA A 111 4.49 10.64 3.00
CA ALA A 111 3.79 9.40 2.77
C ALA A 111 2.34 9.61 3.23
N PHE A 112 1.39 8.89 2.64
CA PHE A 112 -0.04 9.03 2.97
C PHE A 112 -0.28 9.00 4.49
N LEU A 113 0.44 8.12 5.20
CA LEU A 113 0.40 8.02 6.66
C LEU A 113 0.91 9.28 7.40
N ASP A 114 1.92 9.97 6.88
CA ASP A 114 2.45 11.20 7.49
C ASP A 114 1.44 12.36 7.45
N THR A 115 0.66 12.43 6.36
CA THR A 115 -0.44 13.40 6.23
C THR A 115 -1.56 13.12 7.23
N LEU A 116 -1.89 11.85 7.43
CA LEU A 116 -2.90 11.46 8.41
C LEU A 116 -2.44 11.70 9.85
N LEU A 117 -1.17 11.45 10.16
CA LEU A 117 -0.60 11.75 11.48
C LEU A 117 -0.63 13.25 11.79
N ASP A 118 -0.37 14.10 10.81
CA ASP A 118 -0.46 15.56 10.95
C ASP A 118 -1.89 16.01 11.29
N HIS A 119 -2.89 15.51 10.55
CA HIS A 119 -4.30 15.79 10.84
C HIS A 119 -4.75 15.21 12.19
N LEU A 120 -4.23 14.05 12.62
CA LEU A 120 -4.50 13.48 13.94
C LEU A 120 -3.98 14.38 15.05
N HIS A 121 -2.75 14.88 14.92
CA HIS A 121 -2.15 15.79 15.90
C HIS A 121 -2.85 17.16 15.94
N LYS A 122 -3.40 17.62 14.81
CA LYS A 122 -4.27 18.81 14.74
C LYS A 122 -5.65 18.60 15.36
N GLY A 123 -6.00 17.36 15.72
CA GLY A 123 -7.31 17.01 16.26
C GLY A 123 -8.42 16.99 15.21
N GLU A 124 -8.08 16.95 13.92
CA GLU A 124 -9.03 16.98 12.80
C GLU A 124 -9.59 15.59 12.48
N ILE A 125 -8.83 14.54 12.80
CA ILE A 125 -9.24 13.14 12.62
C ILE A 125 -9.06 12.34 13.91
N ASP A 126 -9.88 11.30 14.10
CA ASP A 126 -9.76 10.37 15.23
C ASP A 126 -8.81 9.20 14.90
N LYS A 127 -8.26 8.54 15.93
CA LYS A 127 -7.48 7.30 15.77
C LYS A 127 -8.25 6.23 14.99
N LYS A 128 -9.59 6.22 15.06
CA LYS A 128 -10.40 5.31 14.24
C LYS A 128 -10.29 5.59 12.74
N SER A 129 -10.18 6.84 12.32
CA SER A 129 -9.96 7.20 10.91
C SER A 129 -8.57 6.80 10.44
N LEU A 130 -7.59 6.77 11.34
CA LEU A 130 -6.25 6.26 11.03
C LEU A 130 -6.25 4.75 10.74
N ARG A 131 -7.21 3.99 11.29
CA ARG A 131 -7.41 2.56 10.95
C ARG A 131 -7.93 2.33 9.55
N GLU A 132 -8.50 3.35 8.89
CA GLU A 132 -8.93 3.26 7.49
C GLU A 132 -7.75 3.13 6.52
N VAL A 133 -6.52 3.39 7.00
CA VAL A 133 -5.29 3.07 6.28
C VAL A 133 -5.20 1.59 5.94
N ASP A 134 -5.67 0.68 6.80
CA ASP A 134 -5.70 -0.76 6.53
C ASP A 134 -6.55 -1.05 5.29
N THR A 135 -7.69 -0.38 5.17
CA THR A 135 -8.59 -0.47 4.02
C THR A 135 -7.92 0.06 2.76
N PHE A 136 -7.27 1.23 2.80
CA PHE A 136 -6.55 1.78 1.65
C PHE A 136 -5.40 0.88 1.19
N MET A 137 -4.66 0.29 2.14
CA MET A 137 -3.58 -0.64 1.84
C MET A 137 -4.09 -1.96 1.26
N PHE A 138 -5.30 -2.37 1.63
CA PHE A 138 -5.99 -3.54 1.09
C PHE A 138 -6.57 -3.29 -0.31
N GLU A 139 -7.36 -2.22 -0.50
CA GLU A 139 -8.17 -1.98 -1.70
C GLU A 139 -7.36 -1.50 -2.92
N GLY A 140 -6.26 -0.77 -2.69
CA GLY A 140 -5.47 -0.19 -3.78
C GLY A 140 -4.66 -1.21 -4.58
N HIS A 141 -4.28 -2.34 -3.96
CA HIS A 141 -3.30 -3.26 -4.54
C HIS A 141 -3.93 -4.23 -5.54
N ASP A 142 -5.03 -4.92 -5.18
CA ASP A 142 -5.63 -5.98 -5.99
C ASP A 142 -6.22 -5.45 -7.31
N THR A 143 -6.89 -4.29 -7.24
CA THR A 143 -7.53 -3.67 -8.41
C THR A 143 -6.51 -3.18 -9.43
N THR A 144 -5.47 -2.49 -8.97
CA THR A 144 -4.36 -2.01 -9.80
C THR A 144 -3.56 -3.18 -10.38
N ALA A 145 -3.31 -4.22 -9.58
CA ALA A 145 -2.61 -5.43 -10.00
C ALA A 145 -3.33 -6.14 -11.15
N ALA A 146 -4.65 -6.31 -11.02
CA ALA A 146 -5.49 -6.88 -12.07
C ALA A 146 -5.47 -6.00 -13.32
N GLY A 147 -5.58 -4.68 -13.16
CA GLY A 147 -5.50 -3.71 -14.25
C GLY A 147 -4.19 -3.84 -15.04
N ILE A 148 -3.05 -3.88 -14.35
CA ILE A 148 -1.73 -4.08 -14.97
C ILE A 148 -1.66 -5.44 -15.69
N ASN A 149 -2.11 -6.52 -15.05
CA ASN A 149 -2.05 -7.85 -15.65
C ASN A 149 -2.88 -7.93 -16.94
N TRP A 150 -4.10 -7.39 -16.93
CA TRP A 150 -4.93 -7.32 -18.13
C TRP A 150 -4.32 -6.42 -19.20
N THR A 151 -3.76 -5.28 -18.80
CA THR A 151 -3.09 -4.37 -19.72
C THR A 151 -1.91 -5.05 -20.41
N LEU A 152 -1.03 -5.71 -19.65
CA LEU A 152 0.10 -6.47 -20.18
C LEU A 152 -0.34 -7.63 -21.07
N TYR A 153 -1.40 -8.35 -20.66
CA TYR A 153 -1.98 -9.40 -21.47
C TYR A 153 -2.44 -8.88 -22.84
N PHE A 154 -3.15 -7.75 -22.87
CA PHE A 154 -3.60 -7.15 -24.13
C PHE A 154 -2.45 -6.59 -24.95
N ILE A 155 -1.44 -5.98 -24.33
CA ILE A 155 -0.22 -5.54 -25.04
C ILE A 155 0.45 -6.74 -25.73
N ALA A 156 0.64 -7.84 -25.01
CA ALA A 156 1.26 -9.05 -25.57
C ALA A 156 0.40 -9.73 -26.65
N ALA A 157 -0.92 -9.68 -26.52
CA ALA A 157 -1.85 -10.25 -27.51
C ALA A 157 -1.93 -9.44 -28.81
N TYR A 158 -1.58 -8.16 -28.79
CA TYR A 158 -1.67 -7.26 -29.95
C TYR A 158 -0.32 -6.64 -30.31
N PRO A 159 0.49 -7.28 -31.18
CA PRO A 159 1.85 -6.83 -31.51
C PRO A 159 1.93 -5.41 -32.09
N HIS A 160 0.89 -4.96 -32.79
CA HIS A 160 0.82 -3.60 -33.34
C HIS A 160 0.67 -2.54 -32.23
N VAL A 161 -0.06 -2.85 -31.15
CA VAL A 161 -0.17 -1.99 -29.95
C VAL A 161 1.15 -2.00 -29.20
N GLN A 162 1.75 -3.16 -29.01
CA GLN A 162 3.05 -3.29 -28.34
C GLN A 162 4.14 -2.47 -29.04
N LYS A 163 4.22 -2.56 -30.36
CA LYS A 163 5.21 -1.82 -31.15
C LYS A 163 5.02 -0.30 -31.02
N LYS A 164 3.78 0.17 -31.13
CA LYS A 164 3.47 1.60 -30.97
C LYS A 164 3.81 2.10 -29.56
N LEU A 165 3.50 1.30 -28.53
CA LEU A 165 3.84 1.63 -27.14
C LEU A 165 5.36 1.74 -26.94
N GLN A 166 6.13 0.82 -27.54
CA GLN A 166 7.59 0.86 -27.49
C GLN A 166 8.14 2.12 -28.16
N GLU A 167 7.63 2.48 -29.34
CA GLU A 167 8.01 3.70 -30.05
C GLU A 167 7.74 4.96 -29.19
N GLU A 168 6.56 5.07 -28.57
CA GLU A 168 6.21 6.20 -27.69
C GLU A 168 7.12 6.30 -26.46
N VAL A 169 7.48 5.16 -25.86
CA VAL A 169 8.38 5.11 -24.69
C VAL A 169 9.81 5.49 -25.08
N ASP A 170 10.32 4.97 -26.19
CA ASP A 170 11.66 5.28 -26.68
C ASP A 170 11.78 6.76 -27.04
N ASP A 171 10.78 7.33 -27.72
CA ASP A 171 10.71 8.76 -28.03
C ASP A 171 10.73 9.62 -26.77
N PHE A 172 9.95 9.25 -25.74
CA PHE A 172 9.94 9.96 -24.46
C PHE A 172 11.31 9.93 -23.78
N TYR A 173 11.98 8.78 -23.74
CA TYR A 173 13.30 8.66 -23.12
C TYR A 173 14.37 9.46 -23.88
N VAL A 174 14.32 9.49 -25.21
CA VAL A 174 15.22 10.31 -26.02
C VAL A 174 15.04 11.80 -25.69
N VAL A 175 13.79 12.27 -25.61
CA VAL A 175 13.48 13.65 -25.23
C VAL A 175 13.91 13.96 -23.80
N LEU A 176 13.67 13.05 -22.85
CA LEU A 176 14.06 13.22 -21.45
C LEU A 176 15.58 13.32 -21.29
N ILE A 177 16.34 12.46 -21.96
CA ILE A 177 17.81 12.49 -21.95
C ILE A 177 18.33 13.81 -22.54
N PHE A 178 17.68 14.33 -23.58
CA PHE A 178 18.04 15.61 -24.17
C PHE A 178 17.77 16.78 -23.22
N ILE A 179 16.62 16.81 -22.55
CA ILE A 179 16.28 17.81 -21.53
C ILE A 179 17.25 17.75 -20.35
N MET A 180 17.61 16.54 -19.89
CA MET A 180 18.57 16.37 -18.79
C MET A 180 19.96 16.87 -19.17
N ARG A 181 20.44 16.58 -20.39
CA ARG A 181 21.73 17.10 -20.89
C ARG A 181 21.73 18.63 -21.05
N ALA A 182 20.61 19.21 -21.49
CA ALA A 182 20.49 20.66 -21.66
C ALA A 182 20.40 21.44 -20.33
N ARG A 183 20.02 20.78 -19.23
CA ARG A 183 19.99 21.37 -17.88
C ARG A 183 21.37 21.42 -17.21
N ASP A 184 22.26 20.51 -17.57
CA ASP A 184 23.61 20.39 -17.00
C ASP A 184 24.69 21.15 -17.81
N SER A 185 24.28 21.93 -18.83
CA SER A 185 25.13 22.78 -19.69
C SER A 185 24.88 24.26 -19.41
#